data_AF-A0A8T0FJ97-F1
#
_entry.id   AF-A0A8T0FJ97-F1
#
_cell.length_a   1.000
_cell.length_b   1.000
_cell.length_c   1.000
_cell.angle_alpha   90.00
_cell.angle_beta   90.00
_cell.angle_gamma   90.00
#
_symmetry.space_group_name_H-M   'P 1'
#
loop_
_entity.id
_entity.type
_entity.pdbx_description
1 polymer ?
#
loop_
_entity_poly.entity_id
_entity_poly.type
_entity_poly.pdbx_seq_one_letter_code
_entity_poly.pdbx_strand_id
1 'polypeptide(L)'
;MQDGFGVQWIKDIPEYLHLNREYAPCILSAFFPFLKPQEREKFLSPITKTTSDDFLLCLYGATKEEEVQILKIEALKLLVAYLNWPLQNFFLQMVEKMWHIIDYPLFKKVVLTLFLYKLRKQDFDYEQLLVDLWAISPNNLKEEANACPYLSRKINFCFDSVRMRKERNRTSSIPN
;
A
#
# COMPACT_ATOMS: atom_id res chain seq x y z
N MET A 1 11.60 -31.00 -34.27
CA MET A 1 11.63 -30.20 -33.03
C MET A 1 10.25 -30.35 -32.41
N GLN A 2 10.18 -31.04 -31.26
CA GLN A 2 8.91 -31.34 -30.60
C GLN A 2 8.40 -30.10 -29.86
N ASP A 3 7.18 -29.69 -30.20
CA ASP A 3 6.30 -28.88 -29.36
C ASP A 3 5.98 -29.66 -28.08
N GLY A 4 6.83 -29.52 -27.07
CA GLY A 4 6.63 -30.03 -25.72
C GLY A 4 6.52 -28.87 -24.75
N PHE A 5 5.60 -28.97 -23.78
CA PHE A 5 5.22 -27.96 -22.77
C PHE A 5 4.04 -27.05 -23.10
N GLY A 6 2.96 -27.64 -23.65
CA GLY A 6 1.61 -27.23 -23.27
C GLY A 6 1.33 -27.77 -21.86
N VAL A 7 1.68 -27.00 -20.83
CA VAL A 7 1.84 -27.51 -19.48
C VAL A 7 0.49 -27.81 -18.81
N GLN A 8 0.19 -29.10 -18.62
CA GLN A 8 -1.09 -29.62 -18.12
C GLN A 8 -1.52 -29.00 -16.77
N TRP A 9 -0.58 -28.68 -15.87
CA TRP A 9 -0.90 -28.09 -14.57
C TRP A 9 -1.51 -26.68 -14.67
N ILE A 10 -1.31 -25.96 -15.78
CA ILE A 10 -1.93 -24.63 -15.97
C ILE A 10 -3.47 -24.74 -15.97
N LYS A 11 -4.00 -25.85 -16.49
CA LYS A 11 -5.45 -26.13 -16.49
C LYS A 11 -5.98 -26.43 -15.09
N ASP A 12 -5.12 -26.89 -14.18
CA ASP A 12 -5.46 -27.28 -12.81
C ASP A 12 -5.26 -26.13 -11.80
N ILE A 13 -4.65 -25.00 -12.23
CA ILE A 13 -4.47 -23.78 -11.42
C ILE A 13 -5.81 -23.31 -10.79
N PRO A 14 -6.93 -23.23 -11.54
CA PRO A 14 -8.19 -22.79 -10.95
C PRO A 14 -8.62 -23.67 -9.79
N GLU A 15 -8.52 -25.00 -9.92
CA GLU A 15 -8.87 -25.96 -8.86
C GLU A 15 -7.94 -25.82 -7.65
N TYR A 16 -6.64 -25.62 -7.87
CA TYR A 16 -5.68 -25.40 -6.78
C TYR A 16 -5.98 -24.13 -5.98
N LEU A 17 -6.42 -23.06 -6.66
CA LEU A 17 -6.79 -21.79 -6.03
C LEU A 17 -8.17 -21.84 -5.35
N HIS A 18 -9.07 -22.70 -5.83
CA HIS A 18 -10.34 -22.96 -5.16
C HIS A 18 -10.15 -23.72 -3.84
N LEU A 19 -9.22 -24.69 -3.81
CA LEU A 19 -8.96 -25.52 -2.64
C LEU A 19 -8.24 -24.77 -1.50
N ASN A 20 -7.42 -23.77 -1.81
CA ASN A 20 -6.58 -23.09 -0.81
C ASN A 20 -7.15 -21.76 -0.27
N ARG A 21 -8.39 -21.39 -0.61
CA ARG A 21 -9.01 -20.11 -0.18
C ARG A 21 -9.14 -19.93 1.33
N GLU A 22 -9.16 -21.01 2.09
CA GLU A 22 -9.47 -20.97 3.53
C GLU A 22 -8.23 -21.03 4.44
N TYR A 23 -7.06 -21.49 3.96
CA TYR A 23 -5.95 -21.83 4.87
C TYR A 23 -4.54 -21.35 4.47
N ALA A 24 -4.32 -20.90 3.23
CA ALA A 24 -3.00 -20.45 2.79
C ALA A 24 -3.05 -19.16 1.95
N PRO A 25 -2.11 -18.21 2.14
CA PRO A 25 -1.95 -17.10 1.21
C PRO A 25 -1.74 -17.65 -0.19
N CYS A 26 -2.59 -17.25 -1.14
CA CYS A 26 -2.38 -17.59 -2.55
C CYS A 26 -1.06 -16.96 -3.00
N ILE A 27 -0.08 -17.76 -3.41
CA ILE A 27 1.15 -17.28 -4.06
C ILE A 27 0.83 -17.09 -5.54
N LEU A 28 0.13 -16.01 -5.86
CA LEU A 28 -0.30 -15.74 -7.24
C LEU A 28 0.89 -15.39 -8.13
N SER A 29 1.92 -14.76 -7.56
CA SER A 29 3.12 -14.33 -8.30
C SER A 29 3.86 -15.47 -9.00
N ALA A 30 3.79 -16.70 -8.46
CA ALA A 30 4.40 -17.87 -9.08
C ALA A 30 3.79 -18.22 -10.44
N PHE A 31 2.52 -17.88 -10.66
CA PHE A 31 1.77 -18.25 -11.86
C PHE A 31 1.42 -17.05 -12.73
N PHE A 32 1.31 -15.86 -12.13
CA PHE A 32 0.87 -14.63 -12.79
C PHE A 32 1.60 -14.35 -14.12
N PRO A 33 2.94 -14.48 -14.23
CA PRO A 33 3.64 -14.25 -15.50
C PRO A 33 3.24 -15.23 -16.61
N PHE A 34 2.82 -16.45 -16.27
CA PHE A 34 2.50 -17.51 -17.22
C PHE A 34 1.06 -17.49 -17.72
N LEU A 35 0.19 -16.70 -17.08
CA LEU A 35 -1.21 -16.55 -17.46
C LEU A 35 -1.38 -15.57 -18.63
N LYS A 36 -2.31 -15.87 -19.53
CA LYS A 36 -2.76 -14.91 -20.56
C LYS A 36 -3.55 -13.77 -19.91
N PRO A 37 -3.61 -12.56 -20.51
CA PRO A 37 -4.36 -11.43 -19.94
C PRO A 37 -5.83 -11.76 -19.59
N GLN A 38 -6.53 -12.49 -20.47
CA GLN A 38 -7.91 -12.96 -20.24
C GLN A 38 -8.05 -13.92 -19.05
N GLU A 39 -6.98 -14.64 -18.73
CA GLU A 39 -6.93 -15.53 -17.58
C GLU A 39 -6.66 -14.74 -16.31
N ARG A 40 -5.74 -13.75 -16.36
CA ARG A 40 -5.36 -12.86 -15.23
C ARG A 40 -6.52 -12.04 -14.69
N GLU A 41 -7.50 -11.68 -15.51
CA GLU A 41 -8.71 -10.98 -15.04
C GLU A 41 -9.45 -11.76 -13.94
N LYS A 42 -9.45 -13.10 -14.02
CA LYS A 42 -10.05 -13.98 -13.01
C LYS A 42 -9.33 -13.92 -11.65
N PHE A 43 -8.11 -13.39 -11.64
CA PHE A 43 -7.25 -13.29 -10.46
C PHE A 43 -7.31 -11.93 -9.78
N LEU A 44 -8.03 -10.95 -10.34
CA LEU A 44 -8.25 -9.65 -9.70
C LEU A 44 -8.98 -9.78 -8.35
N SER A 45 -9.92 -10.73 -8.22
CA SER A 45 -10.58 -10.98 -6.92
C SER A 45 -9.65 -11.69 -5.92
N PRO A 46 -8.93 -12.77 -6.29
CA PRO A 46 -7.90 -13.37 -5.45
C PRO A 46 -6.77 -12.44 -5.00
N ILE A 47 -6.37 -11.45 -5.83
CA ILE A 47 -5.24 -10.55 -5.54
C ILE A 47 -5.45 -9.77 -4.22
N THR A 48 -6.69 -9.58 -3.82
CA THR A 48 -7.06 -8.91 -2.55
C THR A 48 -6.59 -9.70 -1.33
N LYS A 49 -6.46 -11.02 -1.43
CA LYS A 49 -6.12 -11.94 -0.33
C LYS A 49 -4.64 -12.32 -0.25
N THR A 50 -3.81 -11.86 -1.18
CA THR A 50 -2.38 -12.17 -1.20
C THR A 50 -1.58 -11.39 -0.14
N THR A 51 -0.36 -11.82 0.13
CA THR A 51 0.58 -11.03 0.96
C THR A 51 0.98 -9.73 0.23
N SER A 52 1.55 -8.76 0.95
CA SER A 52 2.06 -7.53 0.32
C SER A 52 3.12 -7.82 -0.74
N ASP A 53 4.02 -8.76 -0.49
CA ASP A 53 5.09 -9.12 -1.44
C ASP A 53 4.51 -9.78 -2.69
N ASP A 54 3.61 -10.75 -2.52
CA ASP A 54 2.97 -11.45 -3.64
C ASP A 54 2.10 -10.50 -4.47
N PHE A 55 1.40 -9.57 -3.82
CA PHE A 55 0.68 -8.47 -4.48
C PHE A 55 1.61 -7.59 -5.32
N LEU A 56 2.73 -7.12 -4.75
CA LEU A 56 3.68 -6.28 -5.47
C LEU A 56 4.29 -7.00 -6.67
N LEU A 57 4.66 -8.27 -6.51
CA LEU A 57 5.19 -9.09 -7.60
C LEU A 57 4.17 -9.26 -8.73
N CYS A 58 2.90 -9.50 -8.41
CA CYS A 58 1.83 -9.55 -9.42
C CYS A 58 1.67 -8.19 -10.11
N LEU A 59 1.67 -7.10 -9.35
CA LEU A 59 1.52 -5.75 -9.90
C LEU A 59 2.68 -5.37 -10.83
N TYR A 60 3.92 -5.77 -10.51
CA TYR A 60 5.07 -5.54 -11.38
C TYR A 60 5.05 -6.39 -12.66
N GLY A 61 4.38 -7.54 -12.64
CA GLY A 61 4.16 -8.38 -13.83
C GLY A 61 2.92 -8.03 -14.65
N ALA A 62 2.12 -7.07 -14.17
CA ALA A 62 0.86 -6.66 -14.81
C ALA A 62 1.13 -5.70 -15.99
N THR A 63 0.23 -5.72 -16.99
CA THR A 63 0.22 -4.67 -18.02
C THR A 63 -0.26 -3.35 -17.42
N LYS A 64 -0.11 -2.24 -18.15
CA LYS A 64 -0.56 -0.92 -17.68
C LYS A 64 -2.08 -0.87 -17.49
N GLU A 65 -2.83 -1.56 -18.34
CA GLU A 65 -4.28 -1.67 -18.26
C GLU A 65 -4.69 -2.48 -17.02
N GLU A 66 -4.02 -3.60 -16.76
CA GLU A 66 -4.22 -4.44 -15.57
C GLU A 66 -3.86 -3.68 -14.29
N GLU A 67 -2.74 -2.96 -14.27
CA GLU A 67 -2.33 -2.10 -13.16
C GLU A 67 -3.43 -1.09 -12.80
N VAL A 68 -3.99 -0.38 -13.79
CA VAL A 68 -5.09 0.56 -13.56
C VAL A 68 -6.32 -0.13 -12.96
N GLN A 69 -6.68 -1.32 -13.44
CA GLN A 69 -7.80 -2.09 -12.90
C GLN A 69 -7.55 -2.55 -11.45
N ILE A 70 -6.34 -3.04 -11.17
CA ILE A 70 -5.94 -3.46 -9.81
C ILE A 70 -5.97 -2.26 -8.87
N LEU A 71 -5.40 -1.12 -9.26
CA LEU A 71 -5.32 0.06 -8.40
C LEU A 71 -6.69 0.70 -8.11
N LYS A 72 -7.67 0.57 -9.01
CA LYS A 72 -9.06 0.99 -8.72
C LYS A 72 -9.66 0.25 -7.51
N ILE A 73 -9.22 -0.96 -7.24
CA ILE A 73 -9.77 -1.82 -6.18
C ILE A 73 -8.82 -1.83 -4.96
N GLU A 74 -7.51 -1.91 -5.22
CA GLU A 74 -6.49 -2.25 -4.23
C GLU A 74 -5.42 -1.15 -4.05
N ALA A 75 -5.72 0.11 -4.39
CA ALA A 75 -4.79 1.22 -4.15
C ALA A 75 -4.35 1.32 -2.68
N LEU A 76 -5.25 1.08 -1.72
CA LEU A 76 -4.88 1.05 -0.30
C LEU A 76 -3.86 -0.05 -0.01
N LYS A 77 -4.03 -1.24 -0.59
CA LYS A 77 -3.12 -2.37 -0.38
C LYS A 77 -1.73 -2.08 -0.92
N LEU A 78 -1.63 -1.42 -2.07
CA LEU A 78 -0.35 -0.92 -2.59
C LEU A 78 0.30 0.05 -1.60
N LEU A 79 -0.43 1.07 -1.14
CA LEU A 79 0.11 2.06 -0.21
C LEU A 79 0.53 1.44 1.12
N VAL A 80 -0.23 0.48 1.63
CA VAL A 80 0.11 -0.30 2.84
C VAL A 80 1.36 -1.14 2.62
N ALA A 81 1.54 -1.75 1.45
CA ALA A 81 2.75 -2.51 1.13
C ALA A 81 4.01 -1.62 1.22
N TYR A 82 3.90 -0.37 0.78
CA TYR A 82 4.97 0.62 0.91
C TYR A 82 5.18 1.15 2.34
N LEU A 83 4.30 0.83 3.30
CA LEU A 83 4.53 1.09 4.73
C LEU A 83 5.26 -0.05 5.44
N ASN A 84 5.48 -1.19 4.77
CA ASN A 84 6.23 -2.31 5.33
C ASN A 84 7.72 -2.17 5.04
N TRP A 85 8.54 -2.72 5.94
CA TRP A 85 9.97 -2.80 5.73
C TRP A 85 10.29 -3.63 4.48
N PRO A 86 11.20 -3.19 3.58
CA PRO A 86 12.07 -1.99 3.66
C PRO A 86 11.58 -0.77 2.85
N LEU A 87 10.30 -0.74 2.45
CA LEU A 87 9.79 0.19 1.44
C LEU A 87 9.35 1.56 1.97
N GLN A 88 9.37 1.80 3.29
CA GLN A 88 8.83 3.02 3.90
C GLN A 88 9.43 4.31 3.32
N ASN A 89 10.72 4.29 2.97
CA ASN A 89 11.40 5.43 2.37
C ASN A 89 10.84 5.83 1.00
N PHE A 90 10.16 4.92 0.30
CA PHE A 90 9.53 5.15 -1.01
C PHE A 90 8.04 5.46 -0.92
N PHE A 91 7.45 5.41 0.29
CA PHE A 91 6.01 5.60 0.47
C PHE A 91 5.51 6.93 -0.11
N LEU A 92 6.17 8.05 0.21
CA LEU A 92 5.75 9.37 -0.27
C LEU A 92 5.85 9.48 -1.80
N GLN A 93 6.88 8.90 -2.40
CA GLN A 93 7.03 8.86 -3.86
C GLN A 93 5.90 8.06 -4.52
N MET A 94 5.47 6.98 -3.87
CA MET A 94 4.35 6.19 -4.37
C MET A 94 3.03 6.95 -4.25
N VAL A 95 2.78 7.59 -3.10
CA VAL A 95 1.60 8.44 -2.90
C VAL A 95 1.53 9.55 -3.96
N GLU A 96 2.65 10.22 -4.23
CA GLU A 96 2.73 11.31 -5.21
C GLU A 96 2.32 10.85 -6.61
N LYS A 97 2.76 9.66 -7.03
CA LYS A 97 2.34 9.04 -8.30
C LYS A 97 0.85 8.70 -8.33
N MET A 98 0.25 8.46 -7.17
CA MET A 98 -1.13 7.97 -7.04
C MET A 98 -2.16 9.05 -6.71
N TRP A 99 -1.78 10.34 -6.66
CA TRP A 99 -2.74 11.40 -6.32
C TRP A 99 -3.98 11.45 -7.21
N HIS A 100 -3.85 11.05 -8.48
CA HIS A 100 -4.97 10.95 -9.42
C HIS A 100 -6.00 9.85 -9.08
N ILE A 101 -5.66 8.92 -8.19
CA ILE A 101 -6.51 7.81 -7.72
C ILE A 101 -7.02 8.08 -6.29
N ILE A 102 -6.29 8.84 -5.50
CA ILE A 102 -6.57 9.05 -4.07
C ILE A 102 -7.70 10.07 -3.88
N ASP A 103 -8.90 9.55 -3.66
CA ASP A 103 -10.02 10.31 -3.14
C ASP A 103 -9.96 10.48 -1.61
N TYR A 104 -10.87 11.26 -1.03
CA TYR A 104 -10.91 11.47 0.41
C TYR A 104 -11.15 10.19 1.23
N PRO A 105 -12.10 9.30 0.87
CA PRO A 105 -12.24 8.00 1.52
C PRO A 105 -10.92 7.19 1.59
N LEU A 106 -10.17 7.11 0.49
CA LEU A 106 -8.88 6.42 0.45
C LEU A 106 -7.84 7.17 1.28
N PHE A 107 -7.73 8.50 1.13
CA PHE A 107 -6.82 9.33 1.92
C PHE A 107 -7.01 9.15 3.42
N LYS A 108 -8.27 9.20 3.89
CA LYS A 108 -8.62 8.94 5.29
C LYS A 108 -8.14 7.56 5.75
N LYS A 109 -8.34 6.51 4.94
CA LYS A 109 -7.86 5.15 5.27
C LYS A 109 -6.33 5.09 5.36
N VAL A 110 -5.61 5.79 4.48
CA VAL A 110 -4.14 5.88 4.51
C VAL A 110 -3.67 6.54 5.81
N VAL A 111 -4.24 7.69 6.17
CA VAL A 111 -3.89 8.40 7.41
C VAL A 111 -4.18 7.55 8.65
N LEU A 112 -5.34 6.87 8.70
CA LEU A 112 -5.67 5.96 9.81
C LEU A 112 -4.72 4.75 9.87
N THR A 113 -4.30 4.23 8.72
CA THR A 113 -3.29 3.17 8.64
C THR A 113 -1.96 3.63 9.23
N LEU A 114 -1.48 4.83 8.90
CA LEU A 114 -0.26 5.40 9.48
C LEU A 114 -0.35 5.51 11.00
N PHE A 115 -1.51 5.92 11.54
CA PHE A 115 -1.72 5.92 12.99
C PHE A 115 -1.65 4.51 13.60
N LEU A 116 -2.18 3.49 12.93
CA LEU A 116 -2.06 2.10 13.39
C LEU A 116 -0.61 1.60 13.35
N TYR A 117 0.14 1.94 12.30
CA TYR A 117 1.54 1.57 12.16
C TYR A 117 2.38 2.22 13.26
N LYS A 118 2.20 3.52 13.49
CA LYS A 118 2.80 4.24 14.62
C LYS A 118 2.58 3.54 15.98
N LEU A 119 1.38 2.99 16.21
CA LEU A 119 1.05 2.33 17.48
C LEU A 119 1.63 0.92 17.60
N ARG A 120 1.78 0.21 16.48
CA ARG A 120 2.14 -1.23 16.47
C ARG A 120 3.58 -1.50 16.08
N LYS A 121 4.24 -0.57 15.40
CA LYS A 121 5.57 -0.74 14.85
C LYS A 121 6.48 0.40 15.28
N GLN A 122 7.72 0.05 15.57
CA GLN A 122 8.79 0.99 15.95
C GLN A 122 9.97 0.93 14.96
N ASP A 123 9.75 0.35 13.78
CA ASP A 123 10.76 0.16 12.74
C ASP A 123 10.97 1.41 11.86
N PHE A 124 10.11 2.42 11.98
CA PHE A 124 10.19 3.65 11.19
C PHE A 124 9.53 4.84 11.93
N ASP A 125 9.91 6.08 11.59
CA ASP A 125 9.28 7.29 12.16
C ASP A 125 7.97 7.60 11.41
N TYR A 126 6.92 6.83 11.71
CA TYR A 126 5.61 7.01 11.09
C TYR A 126 4.93 8.35 11.45
N GLU A 127 5.33 9.00 12.56
CA GLU A 127 4.84 10.34 12.89
C GLU A 127 5.41 11.37 11.92
N GLN A 128 6.71 11.33 11.66
CA GLN A 128 7.37 12.21 10.71
C GLN A 128 6.86 11.92 9.29
N LEU A 129 6.68 10.64 8.92
CA LEU A 129 6.08 10.26 7.64
C LEU A 129 4.68 10.83 7.44
N LEU A 130 3.86 10.89 8.49
CA LEU A 130 2.53 11.51 8.44
C LEU A 130 2.60 13.03 8.25
N VAL A 131 3.53 13.71 8.92
CA VAL A 131 3.78 15.15 8.71
C VAL A 131 4.16 15.42 7.26
N ASP A 132 5.06 14.60 6.71
CA ASP A 132 5.56 14.78 5.35
C ASP A 132 4.47 14.45 4.32
N LEU A 133 3.69 13.39 4.54
CA LEU A 133 2.50 13.08 3.75
C LEU A 133 1.53 14.27 3.75
N TRP A 134 1.25 14.83 4.93
CA TRP A 134 0.36 15.97 5.03
C TRP A 134 0.90 17.17 4.27
N ALA A 135 2.19 17.48 4.35
CA ALA A 135 2.78 18.59 3.63
C ALA A 135 2.49 18.53 2.12
N ILE A 136 2.68 17.36 1.51
CA ILE A 136 2.47 17.13 0.07
C ILE A 136 1.01 16.84 -0.32
N SER A 137 0.10 16.71 0.65
CA SER A 137 -1.30 16.36 0.35
C SER A 137 -2.05 17.51 -0.36
N PRO A 138 -2.90 17.21 -1.35
CA PRO A 138 -3.81 18.17 -1.98
C PRO A 138 -4.68 18.94 -0.97
N ASN A 139 -4.95 20.22 -1.24
CA ASN A 139 -5.69 21.10 -0.33
C ASN A 139 -7.13 20.63 -0.07
N ASN A 140 -7.82 20.16 -1.10
CA ASN A 140 -9.19 19.62 -0.96
C ASN A 140 -9.23 18.46 0.05
N LEU A 141 -8.24 17.55 0.02
CA LEU A 141 -8.17 16.44 0.97
C LEU A 141 -7.88 16.92 2.39
N LYS A 142 -7.03 17.94 2.54
CA LYS A 142 -6.74 18.58 3.84
C LYS A 142 -7.97 19.25 4.42
N GLU A 143 -8.73 19.97 3.61
CA GLU A 143 -9.97 20.64 4.00
C GLU A 143 -11.01 19.63 4.48
N GLU A 144 -11.26 18.56 3.72
CA GLU A 144 -12.17 17.48 4.12
C GLU A 144 -11.67 16.74 5.39
N ALA A 145 -10.37 16.57 5.56
CA ALA A 145 -9.80 15.95 6.76
C ALA A 145 -9.96 16.85 7.99
N ASN A 146 -9.80 18.16 7.82
CA ASN A 146 -10.02 19.15 8.87
C ASN A 146 -11.49 19.31 9.25
N ALA A 147 -12.41 19.13 8.28
CA ALA A 147 -13.84 19.09 8.54
C ALA A 147 -14.27 17.87 9.40
N CYS A 148 -13.44 16.83 9.50
CA CYS A 148 -13.67 15.67 10.37
C CYS A 148 -12.99 15.87 11.74
N PRO A 149 -13.73 16.12 12.84
CA PRO A 149 -13.12 16.46 14.14
C PRO A 149 -12.19 15.37 14.69
N TYR A 150 -12.54 14.10 14.46
CA TYR A 150 -11.73 12.96 14.89
C TYR A 150 -10.37 12.93 14.17
N LEU A 151 -10.38 13.13 12.85
CA LEU A 151 -9.17 13.04 12.05
C LEU A 151 -8.27 14.26 12.29
N SER A 152 -8.85 15.46 12.26
CA SER A 152 -8.14 16.70 12.56
C SER A 152 -7.43 16.65 13.92
N ARG A 153 -8.13 16.21 14.97
CA ARG A 153 -7.53 16.07 16.31
C ARG A 153 -6.32 15.13 16.33
N LYS A 154 -6.40 13.98 15.65
CA LYS A 154 -5.29 13.03 15.58
C LYS A 154 -4.09 13.58 14.81
N ILE A 155 -4.35 14.29 13.71
CA ILE A 155 -3.31 14.91 12.88
C ILE A 155 -2.59 16.00 13.67
N ASN A 156 -3.33 16.91 14.31
CA ASN A 156 -2.76 17.99 15.11
C ASN A 156 -1.92 17.44 16.27
N PHE A 157 -2.40 16.41 16.97
CA PHE A 157 -1.61 15.73 18.00
C PHE A 157 -0.29 15.17 17.46
N CYS A 158 -0.29 14.64 16.23
CA CYS A 158 0.93 14.17 15.58
C CYS A 158 1.89 15.33 15.29
N PHE A 159 1.38 16.47 14.80
CA PHE A 159 2.19 17.65 14.51
C PHE A 159 2.85 18.21 15.76
N ASP A 160 2.09 18.30 16.85
CA ASP A 160 2.61 18.72 18.15
C ASP A 160 3.71 17.78 18.64
N SER A 161 3.50 16.46 18.54
CA SER A 161 4.52 15.47 18.91
C SER A 161 5.83 15.67 18.13
N VAL A 162 5.76 15.80 16.81
CA VAL A 162 6.94 16.01 15.95
C VAL A 162 7.62 17.35 16.27
N ARG A 163 6.85 18.43 16.44
CA ARG A 163 7.38 19.76 16.79
C ARG A 163 8.16 19.71 18.11
N MET A 164 7.57 19.14 19.16
CA MET A 164 8.19 19.03 20.49
C MET A 164 9.45 18.13 20.47
N ARG A 165 9.52 17.13 19.58
CA ARG A 165 10.75 16.34 19.37
C ARG A 165 11.85 17.18 18.72
N LYS A 166 11.52 17.97 17.69
CA LYS A 166 12.47 18.84 17.00
C LYS A 166 13.04 19.94 17.90
N GLU A 167 12.20 20.55 18.74
CA GLU A 167 12.64 21.57 19.70
C GLU A 167 13.61 21.02 20.75
N ARG A 168 13.29 19.85 21.33
CA ARG A 168 14.20 19.17 22.28
C ARG A 168 15.56 18.86 21.67
N ASN A 169 15.59 18.36 20.43
CA ASN A 169 16.85 18.03 19.76
C ASN A 169 17.70 19.29 19.49
N ARG A 170 17.08 20.44 19.23
CA ARG A 170 17.79 21.71 19.04
C ARG A 170 18.41 22.21 20.34
N THR A 171 17.69 22.14 21.46
CA THR A 171 18.21 22.57 22.78
C THR A 171 19.34 21.68 23.29
N SER A 172 19.32 20.37 22.96
CA SER A 172 20.39 19.43 23.33
C SER A 172 21.65 19.55 22.47
N SER A 173 21.61 20.32 21.38
CA SER A 173 22.72 20.47 20.42
C SER A 173 23.51 21.77 20.61
N ILE A 174 23.20 22.58 21.63
CA ILE A 174 23.97 23.77 21.98
C ILE A 174 25.10 23.31 22.93
N PRO A 175 26.38 23.36 22.52
CA PRO A 175 27.50 23.04 23.41
C PRO A 175 27.61 24.12 24.50
N ASN A 176 27.84 23.71 25.75
CA ASN A 176 28.30 24.60 26.82
C ASN A 176 29.70 25.15 26.51
#